data_AF-A0A426XVP0-F1
#
_entry.id   AF-A0A426XVP0-F1
#
_cell.length_a   1.000
_cell.length_b   1.000
_cell.length_c   1.000
_cell.angle_alpha   90.00
_cell.angle_beta   90.00
_cell.angle_gamma   90.00
#
_symmetry.space_group_name_H-M   'P 1'
#
loop_
_entity.id
_entity.type
_entity.pdbx_description
1 polymer ?
#
loop_
_entity_poly.entity_id
_entity_poly.type
_entity_poly.pdbx_seq_one_letter_code
_entity_poly.pdbx_strand_id
1 'polypeptide(L)'
;MNLKMHKTLQDMTKVSSHFVRGNDPEKFASVLVNFMGKCYPGEDDMAIARAVMLYLSQGNLRDANNLMDELNKQLEHEQLELPDSDLIQFIKYLLQALERDSFPLFKILRQKYKTSIDRESLFDGVTSSP
;
A
#
# COMPACT_ATOMS: atom_id res chain seq x y z
N MET A 1 -5.29 0.47 21.75
CA MET A 1 -5.79 0.22 20.38
C MET A 1 -7.31 0.32 20.42
N ASN A 2 -7.92 1.27 19.71
CA ASN A 2 -9.30 1.74 19.93
C ASN A 2 -10.29 1.02 18.97
N LEU A 3 -11.47 0.58 19.43
CA LEU A 3 -12.41 -0.21 18.61
C LEU A 3 -12.91 0.52 17.34
N LYS A 4 -12.93 1.85 17.34
CA LYS A 4 -13.24 2.66 16.15
C LYS A 4 -12.16 2.52 15.06
N MET A 5 -10.90 2.29 15.43
CA MET A 5 -9.76 2.17 14.50
C MET A 5 -9.86 0.90 13.64
N HIS A 6 -10.17 -0.25 14.24
CA HIS A 6 -10.32 -1.50 13.49
C HIS A 6 -11.47 -1.43 12.47
N LYS A 7 -12.54 -0.70 12.79
CA LYS A 7 -13.72 -0.60 11.90
C LYS A 7 -13.41 0.20 10.64
N THR A 8 -12.72 1.33 10.75
CA THR A 8 -12.34 2.18 9.60
C THR A 8 -11.33 1.49 8.66
N LEU A 9 -10.34 0.78 9.20
CA LEU A 9 -9.38 -0.01 8.41
C LEU A 9 -10.05 -1.18 7.68
N GLN A 10 -11.03 -1.83 8.33
CA GLN A 10 -11.80 -2.91 7.72
C GLN A 10 -12.73 -2.39 6.61
N ASP A 11 -13.30 -1.20 6.79
CA ASP A 11 -14.10 -0.53 5.77
C ASP A 11 -13.22 -0.11 4.57
N MET A 12 -12.01 0.41 4.81
CA MET A 12 -11.07 0.69 3.73
C MET A 12 -10.60 -0.57 3.00
N THR A 13 -10.40 -1.69 3.70
CA THR A 13 -10.05 -2.96 3.07
C THR A 13 -11.17 -3.44 2.12
N LYS A 14 -12.45 -3.28 2.52
CA LYS A 14 -13.60 -3.61 1.67
C LYS A 14 -13.70 -2.68 0.47
N VAL A 15 -13.58 -1.36 0.69
CA VAL A 15 -13.61 -0.35 -0.37
C VAL A 15 -12.48 -0.61 -1.39
N SER A 16 -11.27 -0.89 -0.90
CA SER A 16 -10.11 -1.24 -1.73
C SER A 16 -10.36 -2.46 -2.61
N SER A 17 -11.03 -3.49 -2.08
CA SER A 17 -11.33 -4.70 -2.86
C SER A 17 -12.24 -4.46 -4.07
N HIS A 18 -13.11 -3.45 -4.02
CA HIS A 18 -13.97 -3.06 -5.14
C HIS A 18 -13.18 -2.34 -6.24
N PHE A 19 -12.26 -1.44 -5.87
CA PHE A 19 -11.44 -0.71 -6.83
C PHE A 19 -10.46 -1.60 -7.57
N VAL A 20 -9.81 -2.52 -6.84
CA VAL A 20 -8.86 -3.46 -7.45
C VAL A 20 -9.55 -4.37 -8.47
N ARG A 21 -10.79 -4.81 -8.19
CA ARG A 21 -11.60 -5.57 -9.16
C ARG A 21 -12.09 -4.73 -10.34
N GLY A 22 -12.29 -3.43 -10.14
CA GLY A 22 -12.70 -2.47 -11.17
C GLY A 22 -11.57 -2.02 -12.10
N ASN A 23 -10.31 -2.38 -11.79
CA ASN A 23 -9.13 -2.06 -12.57
C ASN A 23 -8.91 -0.56 -12.82
N ASP A 24 -9.26 0.27 -11.82
CA ASP A 24 -9.23 1.74 -11.90
C ASP A 24 -8.31 2.31 -10.80
N PRO A 25 -6.97 2.27 -11.00
CA PRO A 25 -6.00 2.74 -10.01
C PRO A 25 -6.08 4.26 -9.78
N GLU A 26 -6.57 5.03 -10.76
CA GLU A 26 -6.69 6.48 -10.64
C GLU A 26 -7.78 6.90 -9.65
N LYS A 27 -8.98 6.33 -9.78
CA LYS A 27 -10.03 6.57 -8.79
C LYS A 27 -9.63 6.09 -7.40
N PHE A 28 -8.86 4.99 -7.33
CA PHE A 28 -8.41 4.48 -6.05
C PHE A 28 -7.38 5.42 -5.40
N ALA A 29 -6.44 5.97 -6.17
CA ALA A 29 -5.54 7.02 -5.70
C ALA A 29 -6.32 8.22 -5.15
N SER A 30 -7.37 8.68 -5.84
CA SER A 30 -8.20 9.79 -5.35
C SER A 30 -8.90 9.49 -4.03
N VAL A 31 -9.33 8.26 -3.80
CA VAL A 31 -9.91 7.85 -2.51
C VAL A 31 -8.85 7.87 -1.41
N LEU A 32 -7.62 7.42 -1.71
CA LEU A 32 -6.50 7.45 -0.76
C LEU A 32 -6.08 8.88 -0.41
N VAL A 33 -5.90 9.77 -1.39
CA VAL A 33 -5.57 11.19 -1.13
C VAL A 33 -6.66 11.86 -0.28
N ASN A 34 -7.93 11.62 -0.62
CA ASN A 34 -9.05 12.13 0.17
C ASN A 34 -9.07 11.59 1.61
N PHE A 35 -8.57 10.38 1.83
CA PHE A 35 -8.47 9.78 3.15
C PHE A 35 -7.33 10.39 3.96
N MET A 36 -6.16 10.58 3.34
CA MET A 36 -4.98 11.21 3.96
C MET A 36 -5.29 12.63 4.45
N GLY A 37 -6.06 13.41 3.69
CA GLY A 37 -6.46 14.76 4.09
C GLY A 37 -7.50 14.81 5.22
N LYS A 38 -8.10 13.69 5.64
CA LYS A 38 -9.26 13.64 6.56
C LYS A 38 -9.10 12.72 7.77
N CYS A 39 -8.16 11.78 7.76
CA CYS A 39 -8.02 10.77 8.82
C CYS A 39 -6.74 10.94 9.66
N TYR A 40 -6.68 10.17 10.75
CA TYR A 40 -5.73 10.36 11.84
C TYR A 40 -4.26 10.26 11.37
N PRO A 41 -3.39 11.20 11.80
CA PRO A 41 -1.97 11.16 11.45
C PRO A 41 -1.32 9.84 11.85
N GLY A 42 -0.68 9.16 10.88
CA GLY A 42 0.08 7.93 11.11
C GLY A 42 -0.58 6.62 10.70
N GLU A 43 -1.72 6.66 9.98
CA GLU A 43 -2.33 5.45 9.35
C GLU A 43 -2.35 5.50 7.80
N ASP A 44 -1.87 6.60 7.23
CA ASP A 44 -1.84 6.84 5.78
C ASP A 44 -0.94 5.86 5.04
N ASP A 45 0.22 5.55 5.64
CA ASP A 45 1.19 4.61 5.09
C ASP A 45 0.63 3.18 5.03
N MET A 46 -0.15 2.77 6.03
CA MET A 46 -0.81 1.47 6.08
C MET A 46 -1.90 1.36 5.01
N ALA A 47 -2.70 2.41 4.79
CA ALA A 47 -3.73 2.42 3.76
C ALA A 47 -3.10 2.26 2.35
N ILE A 48 -2.03 3.01 2.08
CA ILE A 48 -1.27 2.92 0.82
C ILE A 48 -0.65 1.54 0.66
N ALA A 49 0.02 1.02 1.70
CA ALA A 49 0.65 -0.29 1.65
C ALA A 49 -0.36 -1.41 1.39
N ARG A 50 -1.53 -1.37 2.04
CA ARG A 50 -2.63 -2.32 1.80
C ARG A 50 -3.13 -2.27 0.36
N ALA A 51 -3.32 -1.07 -0.18
CA ALA A 51 -3.79 -0.89 -1.55
C ALA A 51 -2.83 -1.50 -2.58
N VAL A 52 -1.52 -1.23 -2.42
CA VAL A 52 -0.48 -1.82 -3.27
C VAL A 52 -0.44 -3.34 -3.13
N MET A 53 -0.44 -3.85 -1.89
CA MET A 53 -0.40 -5.28 -1.63
C MET A 53 -1.62 -6.02 -2.20
N LEU A 54 -2.80 -5.40 -2.22
CA LEU A 54 -3.99 -5.99 -2.84
C LEU A 54 -3.84 -6.19 -4.36
N TYR A 55 -3.27 -5.22 -5.09
CA TYR A 55 -2.94 -5.41 -6.51
C TYR A 55 -1.89 -6.51 -6.71
N LEU A 56 -0.82 -6.51 -5.91
CA LEU A 56 0.24 -7.52 -5.98
C LEU A 56 -0.28 -8.93 -5.68
N SER A 57 -1.20 -9.09 -4.72
CA SER A 57 -1.83 -10.38 -4.39
C SER A 57 -2.61 -11.00 -5.55
N GLN A 58 -2.98 -10.19 -6.56
CA GLN A 58 -3.67 -10.63 -7.78
C GLN A 58 -2.71 -10.80 -8.97
N GLY A 59 -1.39 -10.68 -8.73
CA GLY A 59 -0.38 -10.67 -9.80
C GLY A 59 -0.41 -9.40 -10.66
N ASN A 60 -1.11 -8.34 -10.23
CA ASN A 60 -1.28 -7.11 -11.00
C ASN A 60 -0.22 -6.07 -10.65
N LEU A 61 1.04 -6.34 -11.04
CA LEU A 61 2.17 -5.42 -10.81
C LEU A 61 1.98 -4.09 -11.54
N ARG A 62 1.42 -4.12 -12.76
CA ARG A 62 1.19 -2.92 -13.57
C ARG A 62 0.31 -1.91 -12.82
N ASP A 63 -0.83 -2.35 -12.32
CA ASP A 63 -1.76 -1.42 -11.68
C ASP A 63 -1.33 -1.06 -10.25
N ALA A 64 -0.51 -1.90 -9.59
CA ALA A 64 0.18 -1.54 -8.36
C ALA A 64 1.15 -0.35 -8.55
N ASN A 65 1.92 -0.34 -9.65
CA ASN A 65 2.78 0.78 -10.02
C ASN A 65 1.97 2.01 -10.44
N ASN A 66 0.95 1.84 -11.30
CA ASN A 66 0.08 2.94 -11.72
C ASN A 66 -0.59 3.63 -10.53
N LEU A 67 -0.99 2.86 -9.49
CA LEU A 67 -1.54 3.42 -8.26
C LEU A 67 -0.55 4.36 -7.57
N MET A 68 0.72 3.96 -7.43
CA MET A 68 1.75 4.80 -6.81
C MET A 68 2.06 6.05 -7.63
N ASP A 69 2.11 5.93 -8.96
CA ASP A 69 2.34 7.07 -9.85
C ASP A 69 1.20 8.10 -9.75
N GLU A 70 -0.05 7.63 -9.80
CA GLU A 70 -1.20 8.51 -9.71
C GLU A 70 -1.38 9.10 -8.31
N LEU A 71 -1.03 8.36 -7.26
CA LEU A 71 -0.96 8.87 -5.90
C LEU A 71 0.05 10.03 -5.80
N ASN A 72 1.27 9.87 -6.33
CA ASN A 72 2.28 10.93 -6.34
C ASN A 72 1.78 12.18 -7.10
N LYS A 73 1.20 11.99 -8.29
CA LYS A 73 0.66 13.07 -9.11
C LYS A 73 -0.45 13.86 -8.41
N GLN A 74 -1.36 13.16 -7.73
CA GLN A 74 -2.45 13.81 -7.02
C GLN A 74 -1.98 14.50 -5.73
N LEU A 75 -1.03 13.91 -5.00
CA LEU A 75 -0.42 14.55 -3.83
C LEU A 75 0.32 15.84 -4.22
N GLU A 76 1.07 15.84 -5.33
CA GLU A 76 1.71 17.05 -5.86
C GLU A 76 0.68 18.15 -6.19
N HIS A 77 -0.43 17.79 -6.84
CA HIS A 77 -1.52 18.72 -7.15
C HIS A 77 -2.17 19.32 -5.90
N GLU A 78 -2.39 18.51 -4.86
CA GLU A 78 -2.97 18.95 -3.58
C GLU A 78 -1.94 19.59 -2.62
N GLN A 79 -0.67 19.72 -3.03
CA GLN A 79 0.45 20.22 -2.20
C GLN A 79 0.63 19.42 -0.90
N LEU A 80 0.42 18.11 -0.98
CA LEU A 80 0.63 17.15 0.08
C LEU A 80 1.86 16.30 -0.22
N GLU A 81 2.45 15.71 0.83
CA GLU A 81 3.57 14.79 0.69
C GLU A 81 3.15 13.37 1.05
N LEU A 82 3.83 12.39 0.45
CA LEU A 82 3.73 11.01 0.91
C LEU A 82 4.22 10.91 2.37
N PRO A 83 3.64 10.00 3.17
CA PRO A 83 4.16 9.74 4.50
C PRO A 83 5.62 9.31 4.45
N ASP A 84 6.48 10.00 5.20
CA ASP A 84 7.87 9.58 5.41
C ASP A 84 7.89 8.43 6.42
N SER A 85 7.78 7.20 5.92
CA SER A 85 7.77 6.00 6.74
C SER A 85 8.53 4.84 6.12
N ASP A 86 9.09 3.99 6.98
CA ASP A 86 9.75 2.75 6.58
C ASP A 86 8.85 1.83 5.75
N LEU A 87 7.53 1.88 5.99
CA LEU A 87 6.55 1.07 5.26
C LEU A 87 6.36 1.59 3.82
N ILE A 88 6.23 2.91 3.62
CA ILE A 88 6.20 3.50 2.27
C ILE A 88 7.51 3.23 1.54
N GLN A 89 8.64 3.36 2.24
CA GLN A 89 9.95 3.10 1.65
C GLN A 89 10.11 1.63 1.24
N PHE A 90 9.62 0.69 2.06
CA PHE A 90 9.55 -0.73 1.71
C PHE A 90 8.70 -0.95 0.45
N ILE A 91 7.51 -0.36 0.36
CA ILE A 91 6.63 -0.49 -0.80
C ILE A 91 7.29 0.00 -2.08
N LYS A 92 7.95 1.17 -2.05
CA LYS A 92 8.70 1.70 -3.19
C LYS A 92 9.78 0.73 -3.67
N TYR A 93 10.57 0.17 -2.75
CA TYR A 93 11.61 -0.78 -3.10
C TYR A 93 11.07 -2.16 -3.52
N LEU A 94 9.96 -2.60 -2.96
CA LEU A 94 9.28 -3.84 -3.33
C LEU A 94 8.85 -3.78 -4.80
N LEU A 95 8.16 -2.71 -5.20
CA LEU A 95 7.73 -2.52 -6.58
C LEU A 95 8.93 -2.51 -7.54
N GLN A 96 9.98 -1.75 -7.23
CA GLN A 96 11.22 -1.72 -8.01
C GLN A 96 11.92 -3.08 -8.13
N ALA A 97 11.84 -3.90 -7.08
CA ALA A 97 12.42 -5.25 -7.08
C ALA A 97 11.60 -6.21 -7.95
N LEU A 98 10.27 -6.11 -7.92
CA LEU A 98 9.37 -6.91 -8.74
C LEU A 98 9.47 -6.54 -10.23
N GLU A 99 9.59 -5.26 -10.58
CA GLU A 99 9.79 -4.83 -11.97
C GLU A 99 11.09 -5.35 -12.61
N ARG A 100 12.11 -5.61 -11.77
CA ARG A 100 13.43 -6.09 -12.21
C ARG A 100 13.59 -7.59 -12.07
N ASP A 101 12.53 -8.31 -11.67
CA ASP A 101 12.57 -9.74 -11.32
C ASP A 101 13.71 -10.09 -10.34
N SER A 102 14.02 -9.18 -9.40
CA SER A 102 15.16 -9.32 -8.49
C SER A 102 14.76 -10.01 -7.18
N PHE A 103 14.67 -11.34 -7.22
CA PHE A 103 14.41 -12.16 -6.04
C PHE A 103 15.41 -11.93 -4.87
N PRO A 104 16.73 -11.74 -5.12
CA PRO A 104 17.68 -11.44 -4.03
C PRO A 104 17.34 -10.13 -3.31
N LEU A 105 16.93 -9.10 -4.06
CA LEU A 105 16.56 -7.81 -3.48
C LEU A 105 15.30 -7.93 -2.63
N PHE A 106 14.28 -8.66 -3.09
CA PHE A 106 13.09 -8.96 -2.32
C PHE A 106 13.40 -9.59 -0.95
N LYS A 107 14.31 -10.58 -0.92
CA LYS A 107 14.71 -11.26 0.33
C LYS A 107 15.38 -10.30 1.31
N ILE A 108 16.25 -9.41 0.83
CA ILE A 108 16.92 -8.40 1.66
C ILE A 108 15.90 -7.39 2.21
N LEU A 109 14.97 -6.93 1.37
CA LEU A 109 13.92 -5.99 1.78
C LEU A 109 13.04 -6.59 2.89
N ARG A 110 12.62 -7.84 2.75
CA ARG A 110 11.81 -8.53 3.77
C ARG A 110 12.53 -8.63 5.12
N GLN A 111 13.84 -8.88 5.11
CA GLN A 111 14.63 -8.94 6.34
C GLN A 111 14.79 -7.55 6.98
N LYS A 112 15.10 -6.54 6.16
CA LYS A 112 15.38 -5.18 6.63
C LYS A 112 14.15 -4.49 7.22
N TYR A 113 12.99 -4.69 6.61
CA TYR A 113 11.74 -4.02 7.00
C TYR A 113 10.82 -4.90 7.87
N LYS A 114 11.32 -6.01 8.40
CA LYS A 114 10.53 -7.00 9.15
C LYS A 114 9.66 -6.38 10.25
N THR A 115 10.20 -5.46 11.04
CA THR A 115 9.46 -4.82 12.14
C THR A 115 8.29 -3.95 11.65
N SER A 116 8.43 -3.31 10.49
CA SER A 116 7.39 -2.49 9.86
C SER A 116 6.32 -3.36 9.18
N ILE A 117 6.74 -4.48 8.62
CA ILE A 117 5.89 -5.52 8.00
C ILE A 117 5.05 -6.23 9.07
N ASP A 118 5.68 -6.66 10.17
CA ASP A 118 5.05 -7.42 11.27
C ASP A 118 4.14 -6.56 12.16
N ARG A 119 4.21 -5.22 12.04
CA ARG A 119 3.38 -4.27 12.81
C ARG A 119 1.89 -4.45 12.52
N GLU A 120 1.54 -5.05 11.40
CA GLU A 120 0.21 -5.54 11.10
C GLU A 120 0.29 -6.94 10.48
N SER A 121 -0.74 -7.77 10.67
CA SER A 121 -0.94 -9.08 10.01
C SER A 121 -1.13 -8.96 8.47
N LEU A 122 -0.67 -7.87 7.86
CA LEU A 122 -0.73 -7.50 6.43
C LEU A 122 -0.19 -8.60 5.51
N PHE A 123 0.80 -9.35 5.98
CA PHE A 123 1.55 -10.31 5.17
C PHE A 123 1.28 -11.76 5.57
N ASP A 124 0.42 -12.04 6.55
CA ASP A 124 0.20 -13.40 7.04
C ASP A 124 -0.43 -14.33 5.97
N GLY A 125 -1.11 -13.78 4.96
CA GLY A 125 -1.65 -14.53 3.82
C GLY A 125 -0.75 -14.60 2.58
N VAL A 126 0.30 -13.78 2.50
CA VAL A 126 1.27 -13.77 1.36
C VAL A 126 2.51 -14.61 1.68
N THR A 127 2.68 -15.00 2.94
CA THR A 127 3.86 -15.74 3.44
C THR A 127 3.70 -17.26 3.43
N SER A 128 2.53 -17.76 3.02
CA SER A 128 2.23 -19.19 2.88
C SER A 128 2.13 -19.60 1.41
N SER A 129 3.26 -19.64 0.71
CA SER A 129 3.45 -20.56 -0.41
C SER A 129 4.90 -21.02 -0.45
N PRO A 130 5.15 -22.34 -0.45
CA PRO A 130 6.49 -22.93 -0.45
C PRO A 130 7.26 -22.69 -1.76
#